data_AF-A0A258ZM02-F1
#
_entry.id   AF-A0A258ZM02-F1
#
_cell.length_a   1.000
_cell.length_b   1.000
_cell.length_c   1.000
_cell.angle_alpha   90.00
_cell.angle_beta   90.00
_cell.angle_gamma   90.00
#
_symmetry.space_group_name_H-M   'P 1'
#
loop_
_entity.id
_entity.type
_entity.pdbx_description
1 polymer ?
#
loop_
_entity_poly.entity_id
_entity_poly.type
_entity_poly.pdbx_seq_one_letter_code
_entity_poly.pdbx_strand_id
1 'polypeptide(L)' 'MMRRLALAAAVGMVAFGAMPALAQQKVVNVYNWSDYIDESVLEDFTKETGIKVRYDVFDSNEVLETKLLAG' A
#
# COMPACT_ATOMS: atom_id res chain seq x y z
N MET A 1 -19.69 39.60 -29.60
CA MET A 1 -18.69 39.19 -28.60
C MET A 1 -19.10 37.96 -27.78
N MET A 2 -20.35 37.87 -27.28
CA MET A 2 -20.78 36.85 -26.30
C MET A 2 -20.83 35.38 -26.79
N ARG A 3 -21.02 35.13 -28.10
CA ARG A 3 -21.02 33.75 -28.67
C ARG A 3 -19.64 33.10 -28.79
N ARG A 4 -18.57 33.90 -28.83
CA ARG A 4 -17.17 33.39 -28.87
C ARG A 4 -16.63 33.04 -27.49
N LEU A 5 -17.19 33.64 -26.43
CA LEU A 5 -16.88 33.30 -25.03
C LEU A 5 -17.51 31.98 -24.59
N ALA A 6 -18.68 31.60 -25.15
CA ALA A 6 -19.31 30.32 -24.84
C ALA A 6 -18.51 29.10 -25.36
N LEU A 7 -17.75 29.27 -26.44
CA LEU A 7 -16.93 28.19 -27.00
C LEU A 7 -15.60 27.99 -26.25
N ALA A 8 -15.09 29.05 -25.59
CA ALA A 8 -13.90 28.96 -24.74
C ALA A 8 -14.19 28.30 -23.38
N ALA A 9 -15.43 28.39 -22.90
CA ALA A 9 -15.84 27.76 -21.64
C ALA A 9 -16.07 26.23 -21.78
N ALA A 10 -16.35 25.73 -22.98
CA ALA A 10 -16.62 24.31 -23.22
C ALA A 10 -15.35 23.44 -23.35
N VAL A 11 -14.18 24.04 -23.62
CA VAL A 11 -12.91 23.31 -23.75
C VAL A 11 -12.22 23.08 -22.40
N GLY A 12 -12.58 23.86 -21.37
CA GLY A 12 -11.98 23.73 -20.03
C GLY A 12 -12.52 22.56 -19.19
N MET A 13 -13.62 21.92 -19.60
CA MET A 13 -14.35 20.96 -18.75
C MET A 13 -14.04 19.49 -19.01
N VAL A 14 -13.15 19.17 -19.96
CA VAL A 14 -12.80 17.78 -20.30
C VAL A 14 -11.57 17.26 -19.52
N ALA A 15 -10.85 18.14 -18.80
CA ALA A 15 -9.60 17.76 -18.13
C ALA A 15 -9.75 17.17 -16.71
N PHE A 16 -10.97 16.98 -16.20
CA PHE A 16 -11.20 16.41 -14.85
C PHE A 16 -11.40 14.89 -14.84
N GLY A 17 -11.39 14.25 -16.01
CA GLY A 17 -11.75 12.84 -16.18
C GLY A 17 -10.59 11.86 -16.21
N ALA A 18 -9.57 12.00 -15.34
CA ALA A 18 -8.59 10.94 -15.05
C ALA A 18 -7.67 11.39 -13.91
N MET A 19 -8.21 11.65 -12.72
CA MET A 19 -7.34 11.56 -11.55
C MET A 19 -6.96 10.08 -11.41
N PRO A 20 -5.68 9.71 -11.46
CA PRO A 20 -5.30 8.33 -11.16
C PRO A 20 -5.84 8.04 -9.76
N ALA A 21 -6.67 7.00 -9.65
CA ALA A 21 -7.06 6.50 -8.35
C ALA A 21 -5.75 6.26 -7.57
N LEU A 22 -5.57 6.94 -6.44
CA LEU A 22 -4.45 6.69 -5.54
C LEU A 22 -4.60 5.25 -5.07
N ALA A 23 -3.93 4.32 -5.74
CA ALA A 23 -3.92 2.92 -5.36
C ALA A 23 -3.34 2.85 -3.95
N GLN A 24 -4.12 2.32 -3.02
CA GLN A 24 -3.66 2.17 -1.64
C GLN A 24 -2.43 1.27 -1.65
N GLN A 25 -1.34 1.77 -1.03
CA GLN A 25 -0.09 1.03 -0.95
C GLN A 25 -0.35 -0.33 -0.29
N LYS A 26 -0.02 -1.41 -0.99
CA LYS A 26 -0.24 -2.77 -0.51
C LYS A 26 0.78 -3.07 0.60
N VAL A 27 0.29 -3.50 1.76
CA VAL A 27 1.11 -3.89 2.90
C VAL A 27 0.65 -5.26 3.39
N VAL A 28 1.59 -6.17 3.62
CA VAL A 28 1.37 -7.42 4.34
C VAL A 28 2.02 -7.31 5.73
N ASN A 29 1.28 -7.71 6.76
CA ASN A 29 1.81 -7.78 8.13
C ASN A 29 2.18 -9.23 8.41
N VAL A 30 3.42 -9.47 8.81
CA VAL A 30 3.95 -10.79 9.13
C VAL A 30 4.46 -10.77 10.56
N TYR A 31 4.12 -11.81 11.32
CA TYR A 31 4.61 -12.03 12.66
C TYR A 31 5.22 -13.43 12.72
N ASN A 32 6.54 -13.50 12.92
CA ASN A 32 7.30 -14.76 12.81
C ASN A 32 8.30 -14.92 13.95
N TRP A 33 8.93 -16.08 14.05
CA TRP A 33 10.06 -16.30 14.93
C TRP A 33 11.25 -15.37 14.60
N SER A 34 11.95 -14.93 15.65
CA SER A 34 13.21 -14.21 15.54
C SER A 34 14.28 -15.05 14.85
N ASP A 35 15.16 -14.41 14.07
CA ASP A 35 16.30 -15.03 13.36
C ASP A 35 15.92 -16.19 12.40
N TYR A 36 14.68 -16.23 11.93
CA TYR A 36 14.14 -17.35 11.14
C TYR A 36 14.06 -17.08 9.63
N ILE A 37 14.36 -15.85 9.19
CA ILE A 37 14.43 -15.47 7.78
C ILE A 37 15.60 -14.51 7.57
N ASP A 38 16.21 -14.56 6.39
CA ASP A 38 17.17 -13.56 5.95
C ASP A 38 16.44 -12.28 5.48
N GLU A 39 16.94 -11.10 5.85
CA GLU A 39 16.34 -9.81 5.50
C GLU A 39 16.25 -9.61 3.98
N SER A 40 17.21 -10.15 3.22
CA SER A 40 17.22 -10.07 1.75
C SER A 40 15.97 -10.68 1.11
N VAL A 41 15.36 -11.69 1.73
CA VAL A 41 14.12 -12.31 1.23
C VAL A 41 12.96 -11.32 1.29
N LEU A 42 12.91 -10.46 2.30
CA LEU A 42 11.87 -9.43 2.43
C LEU A 42 12.06 -8.31 1.40
N GLU A 43 13.32 -7.97 1.11
CA GLU A 43 13.68 -6.99 0.08
C GLU A 43 13.30 -7.50 -1.32
N ASP A 44 13.69 -8.73 -1.64
CA ASP A 44 13.38 -9.37 -2.92
C ASP A 44 11.87 -9.53 -3.13
N PHE A 45 11.13 -10.00 -2.11
CA PHE A 45 9.67 -10.06 -2.15
C PHE A 45 9.04 -8.69 -2.43
N THR A 46 9.52 -7.64 -1.75
CA THR A 46 9.01 -6.28 -1.93
C THR A 46 9.31 -5.76 -3.34
N LYS A 47 10.49 -6.07 -3.88
CA LYS A 47 10.92 -5.67 -5.22
C LYS A 47 10.11 -6.38 -6.32
N GLU A 48 9.84 -7.67 -6.16
CA GLU A 48 9.09 -8.46 -7.14
C GLU A 48 7.60 -8.16 -7.15
N THR A 49 7.00 -7.95 -5.96
CA THR A 49 5.55 -7.84 -5.83
C THR A 49 5.05 -6.39 -5.71
N GLY A 50 5.92 -5.46 -5.33
CA GLY A 50 5.55 -4.10 -4.93
C GLY A 50 4.79 -4.02 -3.61
N ILE A 51 4.63 -5.13 -2.88
CA ILE A 51 3.95 -5.18 -1.57
C ILE A 51 4.98 -4.89 -0.48
N LYS A 52 4.71 -3.93 0.39
CA LYS A 52 5.56 -3.70 1.57
C LYS A 52 5.32 -4.77 2.62
N VAL A 53 6.37 -5.24 3.25
CA VAL A 53 6.28 -6.13 4.41
C VAL A 53 6.45 -5.32 5.69
N ARG A 54 5.48 -5.41 6.60
CA ARG A 54 5.68 -5.06 8.01
C ARG A 54 5.99 -6.35 8.74
N TYR A 55 7.23 -6.50 9.19
CA TYR A 55 7.74 -7.72 9.79
C TYR A 55 8.03 -7.51 11.26
N ASP A 56 7.24 -8.13 12.12
CA ASP A 56 7.46 -8.18 13.56
C ASP A 56 7.93 -9.59 13.94
N VAL A 57 8.68 -9.70 15.04
CA VAL A 57 9.19 -10.99 15.53
C VAL A 57 8.74 -11.33 16.94
N PHE A 58 8.70 -12.62 17.25
CA PHE A 58 8.52 -13.17 18.60
C PHE A 58 9.58 -14.24 18.91
N ASP A 59 9.69 -14.58 20.19
CA ASP A 59 10.67 -15.52 20.76
C ASP A 59 10.02 -16.69 21.51
N SER A 60 8.70 -16.72 21.65
CA SER A 60 7.95 -17.80 22.31
C SER A 60 6.53 -17.95 21.75
N ASN A 61 5.96 -19.15 21.90
CA ASN A 61 4.58 -19.41 21.51
C ASN A 61 3.57 -18.67 22.39
N GLU A 62 3.88 -18.47 23.68
CA GLU A 62 3.05 -17.74 24.63
C GLU A 62 2.91 -16.26 24.24
N VAL A 63 3.98 -15.65 23.73
CA VAL A 63 3.98 -14.28 23.21
C VAL A 63 3.12 -14.18 21.94
N LEU A 64 3.21 -15.18 21.05
CA LEU A 64 2.34 -15.28 19.88
C LEU A 64 0.87 -15.41 20.27
N GLU A 65 0.57 -16.37 21.15
CA GLU A 65 -0.79 -16.66 21.62
C GLU A 65 -1.43 -15.44 22.30
N THR A 66 -0.67 -14.74 23.15
CA THR A 66 -1.13 -13.52 23.81
C THR A 66 -1.58 -12.46 22.79
N LYS A 67 -0.80 -12.24 21.72
CA LYS A 67 -1.14 -11.28 20.66
C LYS A 67 -2.40 -11.70 19.89
N LEU A 68 -2.60 -12.99 19.65
CA LEU A 68 -3.79 -13.52 18.98
C LEU A 68 -5.06 -13.39 19.82
N LEU A 69 -4.95 -13.61 21.14
CA LEU A 69 -6.09 -13.53 22.05
C LEU A 69 -6.46 -12.09 22.44
N ALA A 70 -5.52 -11.14 22.34
CA ALA A 70 -5.75 -9.75 22.71
C ALA A 70 -6.72 -8.99 21.76
N GLY A 71 -6.85 -9.43 20.50
CA GLY A 71 -7.72 -8.80 19.49
C GLY A 71 -7.20 -7.46 18.99
#